data_AF-A0A2D6M2P8-F1
#
_entry.id   AF-A0A2D6M2P8-F1
#
_cell.length_a   1.000
_cell.length_b   1.000
_cell.length_c   1.000
_cell.angle_alpha   90.00
_cell.angle_beta   90.00
_cell.angle_gamma   90.00
#
_symmetry.space_group_name_H-M   'P 1'
#
loop_
_entity.id
_entity.type
_entity.pdbx_description
1 polymer ?
#
loop_
_entity_poly.entity_id
_entity_poly.type
_entity_poly.pdbx_seq_one_letter_code
_entity_poly.pdbx_strand_id
1 'polypeptide(L)'
;MAIDENMRIVGWNSGAEGLLGYSPSEVIGSGCGEVLQGVHSSGEPLCSVACEGMSCFLRGETWSARSCRLRHKNGEMVAAAISTLVMPAYAKDRSDGDVVAVAFLHDSGLACKGPHVSTPLRIYTLGHFCLTVAGEGLAVDKWQRKKAVMLLKCLVSRLGRPLHRERLIEYMWPGT
;
A
#
# COMPACT_ATOMS: atom_id res chain seq x y z
N MET A 1 3.26 9.30 13.23
CA MET A 1 2.27 8.21 13.38
C MET A 1 2.92 7.05 14.12
N ALA A 2 2.25 6.47 15.11
CA ALA A 2 2.70 5.26 15.80
C ALA A 2 1.87 4.04 15.36
N ILE A 3 2.51 2.88 15.25
CA ILE A 3 1.95 1.64 14.69
C ILE A 3 2.21 0.48 15.66
N ASP A 4 1.22 -0.38 15.89
CA ASP A 4 1.33 -1.60 16.70
C ASP A 4 1.78 -2.85 15.90
N GLU A 5 1.94 -4.00 16.56
CA GLU A 5 2.33 -5.25 15.89
C GLU A 5 1.36 -5.75 14.82
N ASN A 6 0.10 -5.31 14.89
CA ASN A 6 -0.96 -5.66 13.93
C ASN A 6 -1.04 -4.67 12.76
N MET A 7 -0.05 -3.78 12.63
CA MET A 7 0.00 -2.70 11.64
C MET A 7 -1.15 -1.71 11.76
N ARG A 8 -1.76 -1.60 12.94
CA ARG A 8 -2.80 -0.61 13.23
C ARG A 8 -2.18 0.66 13.76
N ILE A 9 -2.82 1.77 13.40
CA ILE A 9 -2.41 3.08 13.87
C ILE A 9 -2.85 3.25 15.32
N VAL A 10 -1.89 3.46 16.22
CA VAL A 10 -2.15 3.71 17.66
C VAL A 10 -1.77 5.12 18.09
N GLY A 11 -1.15 5.90 17.18
CA GLY A 11 -0.88 7.31 17.41
C GLY A 11 -0.90 8.13 16.13
N TRP A 12 -1.56 9.27 16.18
CA TRP A 12 -1.66 10.24 15.08
C TRP A 12 -1.54 11.64 15.66
N ASN A 13 -0.62 12.44 15.14
CA ASN A 13 -0.32 13.78 15.67
C ASN A 13 -0.78 14.87 14.70
N SER A 14 -0.80 16.12 15.18
CA SER A 14 -1.19 17.29 14.39
C SER A 14 -0.42 17.47 13.09
N GLY A 15 0.85 17.05 13.03
CA GLY A 15 1.63 17.05 11.79
C GLY A 15 1.08 16.07 10.74
N ALA A 16 0.70 14.87 11.16
CA ALA A 16 0.07 13.89 10.27
C ALA A 16 -1.34 14.31 9.86
N GLU A 17 -2.12 14.93 10.76
CA GLU A 17 -3.41 15.54 10.44
C GLU A 17 -3.27 16.65 9.40
N GLY A 18 -2.31 17.56 9.60
CA GLY A 18 -2.05 18.66 8.67
C GLY A 18 -1.62 18.18 7.29
N LEU A 19 -0.88 17.07 7.21
CA LEU A 19 -0.40 16.52 5.94
C LEU A 19 -1.46 15.72 5.18
N LEU A 20 -2.29 14.93 5.88
CA LEU A 20 -3.19 13.95 5.25
C LEU A 20 -4.68 14.20 5.50
N GLY A 21 -5.02 15.18 6.33
CA GLY A 21 -6.40 15.65 6.55
C GLY A 21 -7.28 14.75 7.42
N TYR A 22 -6.77 13.60 7.85
CA TYR A 22 -7.48 12.71 8.78
C TYR A 22 -7.27 13.15 10.22
N SER A 23 -8.35 13.16 11.01
CA SER A 23 -8.28 13.33 12.47
C SER A 23 -7.86 12.02 13.17
N PRO A 24 -7.36 12.06 14.41
CA PRO A 24 -6.98 10.85 15.14
C PRO A 24 -8.16 9.89 15.32
N SER A 25 -9.35 10.41 15.64
CA SER A 25 -10.56 9.61 15.80
C SER A 25 -10.98 8.83 14.55
N GLU A 26 -10.52 9.22 13.36
CA GLU A 26 -10.83 8.53 12.11
C GLU A 26 -9.85 7.42 11.78
N VAL A 27 -8.62 7.46 12.33
CA VAL A 27 -7.53 6.58 11.90
C VAL A 27 -7.01 5.66 12.99
N ILE A 28 -7.17 6.04 14.27
CA ILE A 28 -6.76 5.17 15.38
C ILE A 28 -7.52 3.84 15.29
N GLY A 29 -6.78 2.72 15.40
CA GLY A 29 -7.28 1.36 15.25
C GLY A 29 -7.36 0.86 13.80
N SER A 30 -7.28 1.75 12.81
CA SER A 30 -7.29 1.36 11.39
C SER A 30 -5.93 0.85 10.94
N GLY A 31 -5.91 -0.03 9.93
CA GLY A 31 -4.65 -0.51 9.35
C GLY A 31 -3.92 0.63 8.63
N CYS A 32 -2.60 0.76 8.85
CA CYS A 32 -1.82 1.86 8.29
C CYS A 32 -1.88 1.89 6.74
N GLY A 33 -1.93 0.72 6.09
CA GLY A 33 -2.10 0.62 4.64
C GLY A 33 -3.45 1.11 4.11
N GLU A 34 -4.51 1.01 4.92
CA GLU A 34 -5.86 1.46 4.55
C GLU A 34 -5.98 2.98 4.56
N VAL A 35 -5.26 3.64 5.47
CA VAL A 35 -5.23 5.10 5.60
C VAL A 35 -4.24 5.71 4.62
N LEU A 36 -2.99 5.21 4.60
CA LEU A 36 -1.91 5.81 3.82
C LEU A 36 -2.03 5.54 2.32
N GLN A 37 -2.47 4.33 1.93
CA GLN A 37 -2.60 3.86 0.54
C GLN A 37 -1.45 4.33 -0.38
N GLY A 38 -0.23 4.31 0.17
CA GLY A 38 0.91 4.94 -0.44
C GLY A 38 1.39 4.20 -1.69
N VAL A 39 2.03 4.96 -2.59
CA VAL A 39 2.77 4.45 -3.76
C VAL A 39 4.14 5.10 -3.82
N HIS A 40 5.13 4.38 -4.33
CA HIS A 40 6.39 4.98 -4.76
C HIS A 40 6.16 5.96 -5.92
N SER A 41 7.11 6.84 -6.15
CA SER A 41 7.06 7.82 -7.25
C SER A 41 7.05 7.17 -8.64
N SER A 42 7.56 5.93 -8.76
CA SER A 42 7.44 5.06 -9.93
C SER A 42 5.99 4.58 -10.20
N GLY A 43 5.11 4.71 -9.21
CA GLY A 43 3.74 4.18 -9.21
C GLY A 43 3.62 2.79 -8.61
N GLU A 44 4.71 2.19 -8.12
CA GLU A 44 4.69 0.91 -7.41
C GLU A 44 3.93 1.06 -6.07
N PRO A 45 3.06 0.10 -5.69
CA PRO A 45 2.41 0.15 -4.39
C PRO A 45 3.44 0.12 -3.26
N LEU A 46 3.25 1.00 -2.29
CA LEU A 46 4.08 1.10 -1.09
C LEU A 46 3.33 0.58 0.13
N CYS A 47 2.13 1.09 0.41
CA CYS A 47 1.34 0.70 1.58
C CYS A 47 0.25 -0.32 1.19
N SER A 48 0.67 -1.54 0.85
CA SER A 48 -0.22 -2.68 0.57
C SER A 48 0.10 -3.86 1.49
N VAL A 49 -0.52 -5.03 1.25
CA VAL A 49 -0.24 -6.28 1.99
C VAL A 49 1.22 -6.72 1.87
N ALA A 50 1.95 -6.17 0.90
CA ALA A 50 3.37 -6.43 0.65
C ALA A 50 4.27 -5.25 1.04
N CYS A 51 3.80 -4.36 1.91
CA CYS A 51 4.57 -3.20 2.36
C CYS A 51 5.92 -3.65 2.96
N GLU A 52 7.02 -3.20 2.36
CA GLU A 52 8.37 -3.48 2.85
C GLU A 52 8.53 -3.01 4.31
N GLY A 53 7.95 -1.86 4.65
CA GLY A 53 7.91 -1.34 6.01
C GLY A 53 7.34 -2.32 7.02
N MET A 54 6.23 -3.01 6.69
CA MET A 54 5.63 -4.01 7.58
C MET A 54 6.62 -5.13 7.94
N SER A 55 7.35 -5.65 6.94
CA SER A 55 8.33 -6.70 7.17
C SER A 55 9.50 -6.22 8.03
N CYS A 56 9.96 -4.98 7.81
CA CYS A 56 11.02 -4.36 8.60
C CYS A 56 10.60 -4.12 10.06
N PHE A 57 9.39 -3.61 10.31
CA PHE A 57 8.89 -3.33 11.67
C PHE A 57 8.80 -4.62 12.52
N LEU A 58 8.34 -5.71 11.91
CA LEU A 58 8.26 -7.01 12.57
C LEU A 58 9.65 -7.57 12.90
N ARG A 59 10.65 -7.33 12.04
CA ARG A 59 12.05 -7.73 12.26
C ARG A 59 12.83 -6.80 13.19
N GLY A 60 12.28 -5.64 13.56
CA GLY A 60 13.01 -4.63 14.33
C GLY A 60 14.00 -3.82 13.50
N GLU A 61 13.85 -3.82 12.17
CA GLU A 61 14.72 -3.13 11.22
C GLU A 61 14.10 -1.80 10.82
N THR A 62 14.91 -0.74 10.72
CA THR A 62 14.43 0.56 10.23
C THR A 62 14.15 0.52 8.74
N TRP A 63 13.12 1.25 8.32
CA TRP A 63 12.74 1.38 6.93
C TRP A 63 12.47 2.84 6.54
N SER A 64 12.69 3.20 5.27
CA SER A 64 12.40 4.55 4.79
C SER A 64 12.05 4.57 3.30
N ALA A 65 11.18 5.49 2.92
CA ALA A 65 10.89 5.84 1.53
C ALA A 65 11.22 7.32 1.32
N ARG A 66 12.29 7.61 0.57
CA ARG A 66 12.74 9.00 0.30
C ARG A 66 11.77 9.79 -0.57
N SER A 67 10.96 9.11 -1.38
CA SER A 67 9.97 9.73 -2.25
C SER A 67 8.82 8.75 -2.48
N CYS A 68 7.62 9.19 -2.10
CA CYS A 68 6.38 8.45 -2.27
C CYS A 68 5.21 9.42 -2.40
N ARG A 69 4.01 8.88 -2.62
CA ARG A 69 2.76 9.62 -2.54
C ARG A 69 1.82 8.90 -1.60
N LEU A 70 1.17 9.65 -0.72
CA LEU A 70 0.23 9.16 0.28
C LEU A 70 -1.16 9.72 0.01
N ARG A 71 -2.20 8.96 0.35
CA ARG A 71 -3.59 9.35 0.16
C ARG A 71 -4.01 10.36 1.22
N HIS A 72 -4.42 11.54 0.79
CA HIS A 72 -5.10 12.52 1.63
C HIS A 72 -6.60 12.17 1.73
N LYS A 73 -7.26 12.60 2.80
CA LYS A 73 -8.68 12.34 3.09
C LYS A 73 -9.63 12.77 1.97
N ASN A 74 -9.32 13.85 1.27
CA ASN A 74 -10.09 14.35 0.12
C ASN A 74 -9.97 13.48 -1.15
N GLY A 75 -9.10 12.46 -1.13
CA GLY A 75 -8.85 11.57 -2.26
C GLY A 75 -7.57 11.87 -3.05
N GLU A 76 -6.95 13.03 -2.85
CA GLU A 76 -5.74 13.42 -3.57
C GLU A 76 -4.50 12.66 -3.06
N MET A 77 -3.48 12.59 -3.91
CA MET A 77 -2.19 11.98 -3.58
C MET A 77 -1.17 13.06 -3.24
N VAL A 78 -0.73 13.11 -1.97
CA VAL A 78 0.25 14.08 -1.45
C VAL A 78 1.65 13.51 -1.56
N ALA A 79 2.57 14.27 -2.13
CA ALA A 79 3.97 13.87 -2.24
C ALA A 79 4.66 13.93 -0.88
N ALA A 80 5.19 12.81 -0.42
CA ALA A 80 5.78 12.70 0.90
C ALA A 80 7.07 11.88 0.92
N ALA A 81 7.80 11.97 2.03
CA ALA A 81 8.81 11.01 2.42
C ALA A 81 8.42 10.35 3.74
N ILE A 82 8.82 9.09 3.93
CA ILE A 82 8.60 8.33 5.15
C ILE A 82 9.95 7.93 5.71
N SER A 83 10.17 8.20 6.99
CA SER A 83 11.24 7.58 7.77
C SER A 83 10.63 6.91 9.00
N THR A 84 11.31 5.91 9.55
CA THR A 84 10.78 5.13 10.67
C THR A 84 11.81 4.92 11.75
N LEU A 85 11.35 5.04 12.99
CA LEU A 85 12.02 4.47 14.16
C LEU A 85 11.28 3.20 14.53
N VAL A 86 12.02 2.13 14.78
CA VAL A 86 11.45 0.81 15.07
C VAL A 86 11.90 0.39 16.45
N MET A 87 10.96 -0.08 17.26
CA MET A 87 11.27 -0.58 18.59
C MET A 87 12.06 -1.88 18.45
N PRO A 88 13.24 -1.99 19.08
CA PRO A 88 14.02 -3.22 19.06
C PRO A 88 13.21 -4.38 19.64
N ALA A 89 13.35 -5.57 19.06
CA ALA A 89 12.57 -6.75 19.46
C ALA A 89 12.71 -7.11 20.95
N TYR A 90 13.84 -6.77 21.59
CA TYR A 90 14.12 -7.02 23.00
C TYR A 90 13.44 -6.04 23.96
N ALA A 91 12.99 -4.88 23.46
CA ALA A 91 12.31 -3.85 24.26
C ALA A 91 10.77 -3.96 24.16
N LYS A 92 10.25 -4.96 23.44
CA LYS A 92 8.82 -5.24 23.33
C LYS A 92 8.37 -5.99 24.57
N ASP A 93 7.66 -5.32 25.48
CA ASP A 93 7.13 -5.93 26.70
C ASP A 93 5.82 -6.65 26.38
N ARG A 94 5.89 -7.61 25.45
CA ARG A 94 4.83 -8.44 24.82
C ARG A 94 3.40 -8.25 25.35
N SER A 95 2.90 -7.04 25.23
CA SER A 95 1.55 -6.64 25.59
C SER A 95 0.80 -6.37 24.29
N ASP A 96 -0.47 -6.75 24.23
CA ASP A 96 -1.30 -6.49 23.05
C ASP A 96 -1.39 -4.98 22.81
N GLY A 97 -0.99 -4.53 21.62
CA GLY A 97 -0.98 -3.11 21.25
C GLY A 97 0.34 -2.37 21.50
N ASP A 98 1.45 -3.08 21.68
CA ASP A 98 2.77 -2.47 21.80
C ASP A 98 3.15 -1.71 20.52
N VAL A 99 3.59 -0.45 20.68
CA VAL A 99 4.11 0.33 19.55
C VAL A 99 5.36 -0.36 19.02
N VAL A 100 5.31 -0.90 17.80
CA VAL A 100 6.47 -1.52 17.15
C VAL A 100 7.24 -0.52 16.29
N ALA A 101 6.58 0.54 15.80
CA ALA A 101 7.22 1.54 14.98
C ALA A 101 6.56 2.92 15.10
N VAL A 102 7.38 3.96 14.97
CA VAL A 102 6.96 5.34 14.76
C VAL A 102 7.38 5.77 13.36
N ALA A 103 6.39 5.99 12.49
CA ALA A 103 6.59 6.53 11.16
C ALA A 103 6.44 8.05 11.14
N PHE A 104 7.45 8.71 10.61
CA PHE A 104 7.49 10.16 10.40
C PHE A 104 7.14 10.44 8.94
N LEU A 105 6.08 11.21 8.73
CA LEU A 105 5.59 11.59 7.41
C LEU A 105 6.02 13.03 7.14
N HIS A 106 6.72 13.23 6.04
CA HIS A 106 7.34 14.51 5.72
C HIS A 106 6.69 15.01 4.44
N ASP A 107 6.18 16.24 4.44
CA ASP A 107 5.86 16.91 3.18
C ASP A 107 7.15 17.06 2.38
N SER A 108 7.15 16.55 1.16
CA SER A 108 8.31 16.67 0.28
C SER A 108 8.25 17.93 -0.59
N GLY A 109 7.10 18.64 -0.64
CA GLY A 109 6.88 19.85 -1.45
C GLY A 109 7.03 19.66 -2.97
N LEU A 110 7.57 18.52 -3.39
CA LEU A 110 7.75 18.10 -4.76
C LEU A 110 6.40 17.65 -5.30
N ALA A 111 5.60 18.63 -5.72
CA ALA A 111 4.51 18.36 -6.64
C ALA A 111 5.13 17.74 -7.91
N CYS A 112 5.16 16.41 -8.00
CA CYS A 112 5.36 15.73 -9.26
C CYS A 112 4.13 16.02 -10.13
N LYS A 113 4.05 17.24 -10.69
CA LYS A 113 3.19 17.57 -11.83
C LYS A 113 3.79 16.90 -13.06
N GLY A 114 3.71 15.58 -13.10
CA GLY A 114 3.86 14.84 -14.34
C GLY A 114 2.61 15.09 -15.19
N PRO A 115 2.76 15.35 -16.50
CA PRO A 115 1.62 15.65 -17.35
C PRO A 115 0.62 14.49 -17.31
N HIS A 116 -0.67 14.82 -17.24
CA HIS A 116 -1.78 13.89 -17.49
C HIS A 116 -1.65 13.36 -18.93
N VAL A 117 -0.80 12.36 -19.13
CA VAL A 117 -0.68 11.59 -20.38
C VAL A 117 -1.29 10.24 -20.09
N SER A 118 -2.49 10.00 -20.64
CA SER A 118 -3.30 8.78 -20.58
C SER A 118 -3.13 7.99 -19.29
N THR A 119 -4.02 8.13 -18.30
CA THR A 119 -4.02 7.38 -17.03
C THR A 119 -3.69 5.89 -17.25
N PRO A 120 -2.41 5.46 -17.17
CA PRO A 120 -2.06 4.14 -17.63
C PRO A 120 -2.31 3.22 -16.46
N LEU A 121 -3.19 2.24 -16.67
CA LEU A 121 -3.27 1.11 -15.78
C LEU A 121 -1.89 0.45 -15.72
N ARG A 122 -1.24 0.47 -14.56
CA ARG A 122 0.00 -0.28 -14.30
C ARG A 122 -0.37 -1.55 -13.54
N ILE A 123 0.16 -2.67 -14.01
CA ILE A 123 -0.07 -3.98 -13.41
C ILE A 123 1.29 -4.56 -13.04
N TYR A 124 1.48 -4.79 -11.75
CA TYR A 124 2.68 -5.38 -11.18
C TYR A 124 2.44 -6.88 -11.05
N THR A 125 3.16 -7.67 -11.84
CA THR A 125 2.97 -9.13 -11.93
C THR A 125 4.08 -9.94 -11.29
N LEU A 126 5.24 -9.31 -11.07
CA LEU A 126 6.37 -9.92 -10.36
C LEU A 126 6.27 -9.59 -8.87
N GLY A 127 6.35 -10.62 -8.02
CA GLY A 127 6.03 -10.49 -6.60
C GLY A 127 4.53 -10.47 -6.37
N HIS A 128 4.05 -9.54 -5.56
CA HIS A 128 2.62 -9.40 -5.27
C HIS A 128 1.88 -8.78 -6.46
N PHE A 129 0.72 -9.36 -6.77
CA PHE A 129 -0.11 -8.88 -7.88
C PHE A 129 -0.85 -7.60 -7.49
N CYS A 130 -0.40 -6.48 -8.02
CA CYS A 130 -0.92 -5.16 -7.66
C CYS A 130 -1.30 -4.35 -8.89
N LEU A 131 -2.30 -3.48 -8.74
CA LEU A 131 -2.74 -2.58 -9.80
C LEU A 131 -2.64 -1.14 -9.31
N THR A 132 -2.17 -0.24 -10.18
CA THR A 132 -2.34 1.20 -9.98
C THR A 132 -3.00 1.85 -11.19
N VAL A 133 -3.97 2.73 -10.93
CA VAL A 133 -4.67 3.53 -11.96
C VAL A 133 -4.41 4.99 -11.64
N ALA A 134 -3.83 5.74 -12.58
CA ALA A 134 -3.42 7.13 -12.33
C ALA A 134 -2.47 7.29 -11.11
N GLY A 135 -1.78 6.22 -10.69
CA GLY A 135 -0.97 6.21 -9.48
C GLY A 135 -1.74 5.96 -8.19
N GLU A 136 -3.05 5.72 -8.24
CA GLU A 136 -3.84 5.23 -7.11
C GLU A 136 -3.74 3.71 -7.04
N GLY A 137 -3.33 3.18 -5.90
CA GLY A 137 -3.33 1.75 -5.64
C GLY A 137 -4.74 1.19 -5.54
N LEU A 138 -5.03 0.11 -6.28
CA LEU A 138 -6.28 -0.62 -6.13
C LEU A 138 -6.11 -1.72 -5.07
N ALA A 139 -7.05 -1.80 -4.13
CA ALA A 139 -7.11 -2.87 -3.13
C ALA A 139 -7.60 -4.19 -3.77
N VAL A 140 -6.76 -4.80 -4.62
CA VAL A 140 -7.09 -6.03 -5.37
C VAL A 140 -7.52 -7.16 -4.43
N ASP A 141 -6.94 -7.25 -3.23
CA ASP A 141 -7.28 -8.28 -2.24
C ASP A 141 -8.70 -8.14 -1.67
N LYS A 142 -9.28 -6.93 -1.71
CA LYS A 142 -10.67 -6.67 -1.29
C LYS A 142 -11.69 -6.93 -2.40
N TRP A 143 -11.27 -7.36 -3.60
CA TRP A 143 -12.20 -7.63 -4.70
C TRP A 143 -13.04 -8.89 -4.44
N GLN A 144 -14.35 -8.69 -4.33
CA GLN A 144 -15.33 -9.76 -4.12
C GLN A 144 -15.28 -10.82 -5.24
N ARG A 145 -15.03 -10.40 -6.49
CA ARG A 145 -15.00 -11.29 -7.65
C ARG A 145 -13.60 -11.86 -7.89
N LYS A 146 -13.20 -12.84 -7.08
CA LYS A 146 -11.89 -13.52 -7.22
C LYS A 146 -11.61 -14.06 -8.64
N LYS A 147 -12.65 -14.54 -9.33
CA LYS A 147 -12.55 -15.00 -10.74
C LYS A 147 -12.18 -13.90 -11.73
N ALA A 148 -12.60 -12.66 -11.48
CA ALA A 148 -12.22 -11.52 -12.33
C ALA A 148 -10.72 -11.20 -12.17
N VAL A 149 -10.19 -11.25 -10.95
CA VAL A 149 -8.75 -11.09 -10.69
C VAL A 149 -7.94 -12.20 -11.37
N MET A 150 -8.41 -13.44 -11.28
CA MET A 150 -7.72 -14.56 -11.91
C MET A 150 -7.74 -14.48 -13.44
N LEU A 151 -8.88 -14.12 -14.04
CA LEU A 151 -8.98 -13.82 -15.46
C LEU A 151 -7.97 -12.73 -15.88
N LEU A 152 -7.91 -11.63 -15.13
CA LEU A 152 -6.97 -10.55 -15.40
C LEU A 152 -5.51 -11.04 -15.33
N LYS A 153 -5.15 -11.81 -14.29
CA LYS A 153 -3.82 -12.44 -14.18
C LYS A 153 -3.50 -13.28 -15.43
N CYS A 154 -4.42 -14.16 -15.84
CA CYS A 154 -4.23 -15.00 -17.03
C CYS A 154 -4.00 -14.18 -18.30
N LEU A 155 -4.74 -13.09 -18.49
CA LEU A 155 -4.60 -12.19 -19.64
C LEU A 155 -3.27 -11.45 -19.63
N VAL A 156 -2.88 -10.87 -18.49
CA VAL A 156 -1.67 -10.06 -18.38
C VAL A 156 -0.40 -10.91 -18.48
N SER A 157 -0.41 -12.15 -17.97
CA SER A 157 0.70 -13.09 -18.15
C SER A 157 0.94 -13.49 -19.61
N ARG A 158 0.00 -13.21 -20.52
CA ARG A 158 0.09 -13.50 -21.96
C ARG A 158 0.00 -12.24 -22.80
N LEU A 159 0.76 -11.21 -22.43
CA LEU A 159 0.80 -9.90 -23.10
C LEU A 159 0.86 -10.05 -24.65
N GLY A 160 -0.24 -9.74 -25.32
CA GLY A 160 -0.37 -9.80 -26.79
C GLY A 160 -0.52 -11.19 -27.41
N ARG A 161 -0.61 -12.27 -26.62
CA ARG A 161 -0.80 -13.65 -27.12
C ARG A 161 -2.23 -14.14 -26.87
N PRO A 162 -2.92 -14.70 -27.87
CA PRO A 162 -4.26 -15.26 -27.68
C PRO A 162 -4.28 -16.35 -26.60
N LEU A 163 -5.34 -16.36 -25.79
CA LEU A 163 -5.64 -17.44 -24.84
C LEU A 163 -6.87 -18.19 -25.32
N HIS A 164 -6.72 -19.49 -25.55
CA HIS A 164 -7.83 -20.35 -25.98
C HIS A 164 -8.86 -20.46 -24.85
N ARG A 165 -10.15 -20.36 -25.20
CA ARG A 165 -11.26 -20.29 -24.24
C ARG A 165 -11.29 -21.49 -23.28
N GLU A 166 -11.03 -22.68 -23.78
CA GLU A 166 -11.05 -23.95 -23.04
C GLU A 166 -9.98 -23.96 -21.93
N ARG A 167 -8.77 -23.47 -22.22
CA ARG A 167 -7.72 -23.34 -21.20
C ARG A 167 -8.07 -22.32 -20.12
N LEU A 168 -8.74 -21.23 -20.50
CA LEU A 168 -9.21 -20.25 -19.54
C LEU A 168 -10.30 -20.84 -18.63
N ILE A 169 -11.20 -21.67 -19.18
CA ILE A 169 -12.22 -22.39 -18.41
C ILE A 169 -11.55 -23.36 -17.41
N GLU A 170 -10.60 -24.18 -17.85
CA GLU A 170 -9.85 -25.09 -16.98
C GLU A 170 -9.18 -24.36 -15.81
N TYR A 171 -8.52 -23.23 -16.08
CA TYR A 171 -7.90 -22.43 -15.02
C TYR A 171 -8.93 -21.81 -14.07
N MET A 172 -10.08 -21.37 -14.58
CA MET A 172 -11.10 -20.67 -13.79
C MET A 172 -12.08 -21.59 -13.05
N TRP A 173 -12.25 -22.83 -13.50
CA TRP A 173 -13.12 -23.87 -12.94
C TRP A 173 -12.43 -25.24 -13.07
N PRO A 174 -11.40 -25.54 -12.26
CA PRO A 174 -10.75 -26.85 -12.33
C PRO A 174 -11.72 -27.95 -11.88
N GLY A 175 -11.90 -28.98 -12.72
CA GLY A 175 -12.69 -30.18 -12.40
C GLY A 175 -14.17 -30.15 -12.80
N THR A 176 -14.59 -29.22 -13.66
CA THR A 176 -15.85 -29.33 -14.42
C THR A 176 -15.69 -30.12 -15.69
#